data_AF-A0A2H3CKS5-F1
#
_entry.id   AF-A0A2H3CKS5-F1
#
_cell.length_a   1.000
_cell.length_b   1.000
_cell.length_c   1.000
_cell.angle_alpha   90.00
_cell.angle_beta   90.00
_cell.angle_gamma   90.00
#
_symmetry.space_group_name_H-M   'P 1'
#
loop_
_entity.id
_entity.type
_entity.pdbx_description
1 polymer ?
#
loop_
_entity_poly.entity_id
_entity_poly.type
_entity_poly.pdbx_seq_one_letter_code
_entity_poly.pdbx_strand_id
1 'polypeptide(L)'
;MPGHAKSDSKKRQIACKCHDQIMEKAVIAYRNKLAKPSGAPQKGARKICKDFEALYQRETRKEISLSYSTLICLADGGKTKAQSNAMKSHLFPDEADKIVEFVLAVASEGFPLSHQCLKEHINEVLQARLGPKFPGVG
;
A
#
# COMPACT_ATOMS: atom_id res chain seq x y z
N MET A 1 0.49 -0.62 23.62
CA MET A 1 -0.76 -1.09 24.27
C MET A 1 -1.44 -2.17 23.44
N PRO A 2 -1.18 -3.47 23.68
CA PRO A 2 -1.98 -4.56 23.11
C PRO A 2 -3.37 -4.61 23.77
N GLY A 3 -4.45 -4.70 22.99
CA GLY A 3 -5.80 -4.92 23.52
C GLY A 3 -6.93 -4.06 22.94
N HIS A 4 -6.62 -2.95 22.27
CA HIS A 4 -7.66 -2.11 21.65
C HIS A 4 -7.99 -2.54 20.22
N ALA A 5 -9.28 -2.46 19.86
CA ALA A 5 -9.73 -2.64 18.49
C ALA A 5 -9.04 -1.62 17.58
N LYS A 6 -8.54 -2.09 16.42
CA LYS A 6 -7.88 -1.21 15.44
C LYS A 6 -8.88 -0.19 14.89
N SER A 7 -8.40 1.01 14.56
CA SER A 7 -9.21 1.99 13.83
C SER A 7 -9.65 1.43 12.47
N ASP A 8 -10.77 1.92 11.95
CA ASP A 8 -11.31 1.42 10.67
C ASP A 8 -10.37 1.71 9.49
N SER A 9 -9.69 2.86 9.53
CA SER A 9 -8.63 3.18 8.57
C SER A 9 -7.52 2.12 8.61
N LYS A 10 -7.08 1.70 9.81
CA LYS A 10 -6.05 0.67 9.94
C LYS A 10 -6.53 -0.69 9.46
N LYS A 11 -7.79 -1.06 9.76
CA LYS A 11 -8.40 -2.30 9.23
C LYS A 11 -8.42 -2.30 7.70
N ARG A 12 -8.84 -1.19 7.07
CA ARG A 12 -8.82 -1.02 5.61
C ARG A 12 -7.41 -1.11 5.05
N GLN A 13 -6.44 -0.46 5.67
CA GLN A 13 -5.03 -0.53 5.25
C GLN A 13 -4.52 -1.97 5.26
N ILE A 14 -4.83 -2.74 6.31
CA ILE A 14 -4.46 -4.15 6.40
C ILE A 14 -5.13 -4.96 5.29
N ALA A 15 -6.43 -4.75 5.06
CA ALA A 15 -7.16 -5.44 4.00
C ALA A 15 -6.57 -5.15 2.60
N CYS A 16 -6.27 -3.89 2.30
CA CYS A 16 -5.60 -3.50 1.05
C CYS A 16 -4.23 -4.16 0.92
N LYS A 17 -3.40 -4.14 1.98
CA LYS A 17 -2.08 -4.81 1.95
C LYS A 17 -2.20 -6.31 1.71
N CYS A 18 -3.13 -6.99 2.37
CA CYS A 18 -3.38 -8.41 2.14
C CYS A 18 -3.82 -8.67 0.69
N HIS A 19 -4.70 -7.84 0.14
CA HIS A 19 -5.14 -7.95 -1.26
C HIS A 19 -3.97 -7.79 -2.23
N ASP A 20 -3.18 -6.72 -2.07
CA ASP A 20 -2.03 -6.42 -2.92
C ASP A 20 -0.99 -7.56 -2.89
N GLN A 21 -0.72 -8.15 -1.72
CA GLN A 21 0.21 -9.28 -1.57
C GLN A 21 -0.24 -10.53 -2.34
N ILE A 22 -1.53 -10.85 -2.30
CA ILE A 22 -2.06 -12.01 -3.03
C ILE A 22 -2.02 -11.73 -4.53
N MET A 23 -2.38 -10.51 -4.93
CA MET A 23 -2.30 -10.08 -6.33
C MET A 23 -0.86 -10.19 -6.86
N GLU A 24 0.13 -9.75 -6.09
CA GLU A 24 1.54 -9.86 -6.46
C GLU A 24 1.99 -11.31 -6.67
N LYS A 25 1.61 -12.22 -5.76
CA LYS A 25 1.85 -13.66 -5.92
C LYS A 25 1.20 -14.22 -7.20
N ALA A 26 -0.04 -13.79 -7.49
CA ALA A 26 -0.76 -14.20 -8.69
C ALA A 26 -0.09 -13.67 -9.98
N VAL A 27 0.41 -12.44 -9.97
CA VAL A 27 1.17 -11.84 -11.08
C VAL A 27 2.47 -12.59 -11.33
N ILE A 28 3.23 -12.94 -10.28
CA ILE A 28 4.46 -13.74 -10.40
C ILE A 28 4.14 -15.11 -11.02
N ALA A 29 3.11 -15.79 -10.53
CA ALA A 29 2.69 -17.08 -11.09
C ALA A 29 2.27 -16.97 -12.57
N TYR A 30 1.61 -15.88 -12.95
CA TYR A 30 1.21 -15.65 -14.34
C TYR A 30 2.41 -15.34 -15.25
N ARG A 31 3.36 -14.51 -14.81
CA ARG A 31 4.61 -14.24 -15.53
C ARG A 31 5.44 -15.51 -15.74
N ASN A 32 5.59 -16.33 -14.70
CA ASN A 32 6.28 -17.61 -14.79
C ASN A 32 5.60 -18.58 -15.77
N LYS A 33 4.27 -18.46 -15.93
CA LYS A 33 3.53 -19.22 -16.94
C LYS A 33 3.78 -18.69 -18.35
N LEU A 34 3.80 -17.37 -18.56
CA LEU A 34 4.11 -16.76 -19.86
C LEU A 34 5.52 -17.13 -20.37
N ALA A 35 6.47 -17.34 -19.46
CA ALA A 35 7.85 -17.72 -19.81
C ALA A 35 8.00 -19.18 -20.27
N LYS A 36 6.98 -20.04 -20.15
CA LYS A 36 7.07 -21.46 -20.56
C LYS A 36 6.84 -21.63 -22.08
N PRO A 37 7.53 -22.58 -22.74
CA PRO A 37 7.38 -22.84 -24.17
C PRO A 37 5.95 -23.30 -24.53
N SER A 38 5.54 -23.01 -25.77
CA SER A 38 4.16 -23.00 -26.29
C SER A 38 3.47 -24.37 -26.47
N GLY A 39 3.74 -25.37 -25.61
CA GLY A 39 3.20 -26.73 -25.72
C GLY A 39 2.45 -27.27 -24.51
N ALA A 40 2.43 -26.57 -23.36
CA ALA A 40 1.77 -27.05 -22.14
C ALA A 40 0.34 -26.51 -21.99
N PRO A 41 -0.61 -27.27 -21.40
CA PRO A 41 -1.96 -26.78 -21.13
C PRO A 41 -1.90 -25.54 -20.24
N GLN A 42 -2.40 -24.43 -20.78
CA GLN A 42 -2.22 -23.12 -20.19
C GLN A 42 -3.45 -22.67 -19.40
N LYS A 43 -3.32 -22.51 -18.08
CA LYS A 43 -4.36 -21.86 -17.27
C LYS A 43 -4.49 -20.38 -17.67
N GLY A 44 -5.68 -19.92 -18.05
CA GLY A 44 -5.95 -18.51 -18.32
C GLY A 44 -5.84 -17.64 -17.06
N ALA A 45 -5.65 -16.33 -17.23
CA ALA A 45 -5.54 -15.38 -16.11
C ALA A 45 -6.70 -15.51 -15.09
N ARG A 46 -7.93 -15.68 -15.58
CA ARG A 46 -9.13 -15.91 -14.76
C ARG A 46 -9.02 -17.15 -13.87
N LYS A 47 -8.42 -18.24 -14.38
CA LYS A 47 -8.26 -19.49 -13.63
C LYS A 47 -7.20 -19.33 -12.54
N ILE A 48 -6.13 -18.59 -12.83
CA ILE A 48 -5.10 -18.26 -11.84
C ILE A 48 -5.70 -17.41 -10.72
N CYS A 49 -6.47 -16.36 -11.03
CA CYS A 49 -7.17 -15.58 -9.99
C CYS A 49 -8.01 -16.49 -9.09
N LYS A 50 -8.88 -17.32 -9.67
CA LYS A 50 -9.74 -18.25 -8.89
C LYS A 50 -8.94 -19.25 -8.04
N ASP A 51 -7.83 -19.78 -8.58
CA ASP A 51 -6.95 -20.69 -7.84
C ASP A 51 -6.37 -19.98 -6.60
N PHE A 52 -5.92 -18.72 -6.74
CA PHE A 52 -5.38 -17.93 -5.62
C PHE A 52 -6.46 -17.47 -4.63
N GLU A 53 -7.65 -17.11 -5.10
CA GLU A 53 -8.81 -16.82 -4.23
C GLU A 53 -9.16 -18.05 -3.38
N ALA A 54 -9.23 -19.24 -4.00
CA ALA A 54 -9.53 -20.49 -3.30
C ALA A 54 -8.42 -20.88 -2.31
N LEU A 55 -7.15 -20.69 -2.67
CA LEU A 55 -6.02 -20.93 -1.75
C LEU A 55 -6.10 -19.99 -0.54
N TYR A 56 -6.33 -18.70 -0.77
CA TYR A 56 -6.43 -17.72 0.32
C TYR A 56 -7.62 -17.99 1.25
N GLN A 57 -8.76 -18.38 0.67
CA GLN A 57 -9.95 -18.76 1.44
C GLN A 57 -9.68 -20.02 2.28
N ARG A 58 -8.96 -21.02 1.77
CA ARG A 58 -8.58 -22.20 2.54
C ARG A 58 -7.66 -21.87 3.71
N GLU A 59 -6.68 -21.01 3.49
CA GLU A 59 -5.69 -20.64 4.53
C GLU A 59 -6.28 -19.72 5.60
N THR A 60 -7.03 -18.68 5.19
CA THR A 60 -7.43 -17.57 6.08
C THR A 60 -8.90 -17.61 6.45
N ARG A 61 -9.71 -18.45 5.78
CA ARG A 61 -11.19 -18.45 5.83
C ARG A 61 -11.83 -17.10 5.46
N LYS A 62 -11.08 -16.25 4.76
CA LYS A 62 -11.55 -14.94 4.30
C LYS A 62 -11.69 -14.95 2.80
N GLU A 63 -12.75 -14.32 2.32
CA GLU A 63 -13.00 -14.15 0.89
C GLU A 63 -12.32 -12.89 0.38
N ILE A 64 -11.65 -13.03 -0.76
CA ILE A 64 -11.06 -11.94 -1.51
C ILE A 64 -11.41 -12.15 -2.98
N SER A 65 -11.71 -11.06 -3.68
CA SER A 65 -11.91 -11.07 -5.12
C SER A 65 -10.73 -10.40 -5.83
N LEU A 66 -10.12 -11.12 -6.77
CA LEU A 66 -9.02 -10.70 -7.61
C LEU A 66 -9.55 -10.44 -9.03
N SER A 67 -9.32 -9.23 -9.53
CA SER A 67 -9.66 -8.90 -10.91
C SER A 67 -8.59 -9.43 -11.88
N TYR A 68 -9.01 -10.22 -12.85
CA TYR A 68 -8.13 -10.74 -13.90
C TYR A 68 -7.56 -9.64 -14.80
N SER A 69 -8.28 -8.53 -15.02
CA SER A 69 -7.80 -7.41 -15.84
C SER A 69 -6.67 -6.68 -15.14
N THR A 70 -6.77 -6.51 -13.82
CA THR A 70 -5.70 -5.95 -12.99
C THR A 70 -4.48 -6.86 -13.01
N LEU A 71 -4.66 -8.18 -12.94
CA LEU A 71 -3.54 -9.13 -13.03
C LEU A 71 -2.79 -9.01 -14.36
N ILE A 72 -3.49 -8.93 -15.48
CA ILE A 72 -2.87 -8.74 -16.82
C ILE A 72 -2.13 -7.41 -16.87
N CYS A 73 -2.79 -6.31 -16.48
CA CYS A 73 -2.18 -4.99 -16.48
C CYS A 73 -0.89 -4.93 -15.62
N LEU A 74 -0.91 -5.53 -14.42
CA LEU A 74 0.28 -5.61 -13.57
C LEU A 74 1.35 -6.52 -14.17
N ALA A 75 0.98 -7.60 -14.83
CA ALA A 75 1.92 -8.48 -15.50
C ALA A 75 2.68 -7.74 -16.61
N ASP A 76 1.98 -6.89 -17.37
CA ASP A 76 2.51 -6.06 -18.45
C ASP A 76 3.32 -4.83 -17.95
N GLY A 77 3.46 -4.65 -16.64
CA GLY A 77 4.26 -3.56 -16.04
C GLY A 77 3.44 -2.36 -15.55
N GLY A 78 2.11 -2.49 -15.48
CA GLY A 78 1.25 -1.52 -14.81
C GLY A 78 1.58 -1.36 -13.33
N LYS A 79 1.11 -0.26 -12.74
CA LYS A 79 1.36 0.10 -11.33
C LYS A 79 0.08 -0.04 -10.51
N THR A 80 0.19 -0.47 -9.25
CA THR A 80 -0.95 -0.48 -8.34
C THR A 80 -1.33 0.95 -7.94
N LYS A 81 -2.57 1.16 -7.47
CA LYS A 81 -2.98 2.46 -6.91
C LYS A 81 -2.09 2.87 -5.74
N ALA A 82 -1.69 1.91 -4.89
CA ALA A 82 -0.78 2.17 -3.78
C ALA A 82 0.59 2.68 -4.28
N GLN A 83 1.18 2.04 -5.30
CA GLN A 83 2.43 2.49 -5.90
C GLN A 83 2.30 3.87 -6.55
N SER A 84 1.22 4.09 -7.30
CA SER A 84 0.95 5.40 -7.94
C SER A 84 0.79 6.51 -6.90
N ASN A 85 0.10 6.25 -5.79
CA ASN A 85 -0.05 7.20 -4.70
C ASN A 85 1.26 7.43 -3.95
N ALA A 86 2.06 6.38 -3.74
CA ALA A 86 3.38 6.51 -3.13
C ALA A 86 4.32 7.38 -3.98
N MET A 87 4.28 7.26 -5.31
CA MET A 87 5.04 8.12 -6.23
C MET A 87 4.61 9.59 -6.19
N LYS A 88 3.36 9.87 -5.79
CA LYS A 88 2.83 11.22 -5.63
C LYS A 88 3.01 11.76 -4.22
N SER A 89 3.54 10.96 -3.29
CA SER A 89 3.77 11.40 -1.92
C SER A 89 4.85 12.48 -1.89
N HIS A 90 4.55 13.61 -1.24
CA HIS A 90 5.54 14.65 -0.98
C HIS A 90 6.58 14.20 0.06
N LEU A 91 6.14 13.37 1.01
CA LEU A 91 6.97 12.86 2.10
C LEU A 91 7.62 11.53 1.71
N PHE A 92 8.90 11.42 2.02
CA PHE A 92 9.57 10.13 2.07
C PHE A 92 9.13 9.32 3.30
N PRO A 93 9.22 7.98 3.25
CA PRO A 93 8.87 7.14 4.40
C PRO A 93 9.62 7.57 5.68
N ASP A 94 10.92 7.86 5.56
CA ASP A 94 11.74 8.31 6.69
C ASP A 94 11.30 9.68 7.24
N GLU A 95 10.82 10.59 6.37
CA GLU A 95 10.28 11.89 6.80
C GLU A 95 8.93 11.71 7.50
N ALA A 96 8.08 10.84 6.98
CA ALA A 96 6.80 10.52 7.58
C ALA A 96 6.97 9.89 8.97
N ASP A 97 7.96 9.01 9.16
CA ASP A 97 8.24 8.38 10.45
C ASP A 97 8.67 9.41 11.50
N LYS A 98 9.53 10.37 11.12
CA LYS A 98 9.93 11.49 12.00
C LYS A 98 8.74 12.35 12.42
N ILE A 99 7.83 12.66 11.48
CA ILE A 99 6.62 13.44 11.79
C ILE A 99 5.72 12.67 12.75
N VAL A 100 5.57 11.35 12.58
CA VAL A 100 4.79 10.51 13.49
C VAL A 100 5.42 10.48 14.88
N GLU A 101 6.75 10.35 14.97
CA GLU A 101 7.48 10.39 16.24
C GLU A 101 7.28 11.74 16.96
N PHE A 102 7.38 12.86 16.22
CA PHE A 102 7.08 14.19 16.74
C PHE A 102 5.64 14.28 17.29
N VAL A 103 4.65 13.82 16.53
CA VAL A 103 3.25 13.82 16.98
C VAL A 103 3.06 13.01 18.25
N LEU A 104 3.71 11.85 18.36
CA LEU A 104 3.64 11.00 19.55
C LEU A 104 4.31 11.67 20.75
N ALA A 105 5.45 12.34 20.56
CA ALA A 105 6.14 13.09 21.60
C ALA A 105 5.27 14.24 22.12
N VAL A 106 4.74 15.08 21.24
CA VAL A 106 3.86 16.21 21.59
C VAL A 106 2.60 15.72 22.32
N ALA A 107 2.01 14.62 21.85
CA ALA A 107 0.85 14.01 22.52
C ALA A 107 1.20 13.46 23.91
N SER A 108 2.40 12.92 24.11
CA SER A 108 2.84 12.38 25.40
C SER A 108 3.08 13.47 26.46
N GLU A 109 3.49 14.66 26.02
CA GLU A 109 3.71 15.83 26.87
C GLU A 109 2.40 16.59 27.18
N GLY A 110 1.27 16.18 26.59
CA GLY A 110 -0.04 16.78 26.82
C GLY A 110 -0.24 18.11 26.09
N PHE A 111 0.60 18.44 25.11
CA PHE A 111 0.44 19.63 24.30
C PHE A 111 -0.69 19.44 23.28
N PRO A 112 -1.56 20.45 23.10
CA PRO A 112 -2.63 20.37 22.11
C PRO A 112 -2.04 20.41 20.69
N LEU A 113 -2.13 19.27 20.00
CA LEU A 113 -1.68 19.15 18.62
C LEU A 113 -2.71 19.78 17.68
N SER A 114 -2.46 21.01 17.24
CA SER A 114 -3.29 21.67 16.23
C SER A 114 -2.91 21.23 14.82
N HIS A 115 -3.88 21.25 13.89
CA HIS A 115 -3.61 20.99 12.47
C HIS A 115 -2.57 21.98 11.91
N GLN A 116 -2.58 23.21 12.39
CA GLN A 116 -1.64 24.25 11.97
C GLN A 116 -0.20 23.91 12.39
N CYS A 117 0.02 23.50 13.65
CA CYS A 117 1.36 23.11 14.12
C CYS A 117 1.91 21.91 13.35
N LEU A 118 1.06 20.93 13.04
CA LEU A 118 1.46 19.79 12.22
C LEU A 118 1.88 20.25 10.81
N LYS A 119 1.09 21.12 10.19
CA LYS A 119 1.37 21.68 8.87
C LYS A 119 2.68 22.48 8.84
N GLU A 120 2.91 23.32 9.85
CA GLU A 120 4.16 24.09 9.99
C GLU A 120 5.37 23.16 10.10
N HIS A 121 5.31 22.16 10.98
CA HIS A 121 6.40 21.20 11.13
C HIS A 121 6.66 20.37 9.87
N ILE A 122 5.60 19.91 9.19
CA ILE A 122 5.71 19.21 7.89
C ILE A 122 6.36 20.13 6.84
N ASN A 123 5.97 21.41 6.81
CA ASN A 123 6.53 22.38 5.88
C ASN A 123 8.00 22.66 6.17
N GLU A 124 8.41 22.77 7.43
CA GLU A 124 9.82 22.93 7.81
C GLU A 124 10.66 21.76 7.30
N VAL A 125 10.20 20.52 7.53
CA VAL A 125 10.88 19.31 7.06
C VAL A 125 10.99 19.30 5.53
N LEU A 126 9.88 19.60 4.84
CA LEU A 126 9.85 19.63 3.38
C LEU A 126 10.65 20.77 2.78
N GLN A 127 10.65 21.97 3.38
CA GLN A 127 11.43 23.12 2.93
C GLN A 127 12.92 22.90 3.15
N ALA A 128 13.33 22.22 4.22
CA ALA A 128 14.72 21.86 4.45
C ALA A 128 15.28 20.98 3.31
N ARG A 129 14.43 20.12 2.71
CA ARG A 129 14.82 19.26 1.59
C ARG A 129 14.58 19.85 0.21
N LEU A 130 13.38 20.37 -0.05
CA LEU A 130 12.93 20.87 -1.36
C LEU A 130 13.31 22.34 -1.59
N GLY A 131 13.78 23.01 -0.54
CA GLY A 131 14.16 24.42 -0.56
C GLY A 131 12.99 25.37 -0.28
N PRO A 132 13.31 26.68 -0.16
CA PRO A 132 12.35 27.72 0.25
C PRO A 132 11.28 28.03 -0.82
N LYS A 133 11.41 27.48 -2.03
CA LYS A 133 10.43 27.64 -3.12
C LYS A 133 9.28 26.64 -3.05
N PHE A 134 9.30 25.71 -2.09
CA PHE A 134 8.21 24.76 -1.91
C PHE A 134 6.94 25.49 -1.44
N PRO A 135 5.79 25.35 -2.13
CA PRO A 135 4.57 26.11 -1.82
C PRO A 135 3.91 25.73 -0.49
N GLY A 136 4.43 24.72 0.20
CA GLY A 136 3.87 24.18 1.44
C GLY A 136 2.76 23.16 1.19
N VAL A 137 2.47 22.35 2.20
CA VAL A 137 1.30 21.49 2.24
C VAL A 137 0.06 22.32 2.66
N GLY A 138 -1.10 21.97 2.10
CA GLY A 138 -2.39 22.66 2.29
C GLY A 138 -2.88 22.62 3.73
#